data_AF-A0A3S3L3A7-F1
#
_entry.id   AF-A0A3S3L3A7-F1
#
_cell.length_a   1.000
_cell.length_b   1.000
_cell.length_c   1.000
_cell.angle_alpha   90.00
_cell.angle_beta   90.00
_cell.angle_gamma   90.00
#
_symmetry.space_group_name_H-M   'P 1'
#
loop_
_entity.id
_entity.type
_entity.pdbx_description
1 polymer ?
#
loop_
_entity_poly.entity_id
_entity_poly.type
_entity_poly.pdbx_seq_one_letter_code
_entity_poly.pdbx_strand_id
1 'polypeptide(L)'
;LIESRMTRKDCLDWLKSHGYPKPPKSACIGCPFHSDAMWRSMRNNDRAAWDDAVEVDRAIRTGLRGIRGEVFLHRSGVPLDEADLSTAADHGQLDLWPNECEGMCGL
;
A
#
# COMPACT_ATOMS: atom_id res chain seq x y z
N LEU A 1 -2.01 20.78 16.36
CA LEU A 1 -1.46 19.40 16.29
C LEU A 1 -0.36 19.16 17.33
N ILE A 2 0.82 19.79 17.23
CA ILE A 2 1.89 19.65 18.25
C ILE A 2 1.49 20.30 19.58
N GLU A 3 0.96 21.53 19.54
CA GLU A 3 0.45 22.21 20.74
C GLU A 3 -0.79 21.53 21.34
N SER A 4 -1.55 20.80 20.51
CA SER A 4 -2.75 20.07 20.89
C SER A 4 -2.45 18.65 21.43
N ARG A 5 -1.18 18.21 21.41
CA ARG A 5 -0.71 16.85 21.75
C ARG A 5 -1.53 15.72 21.10
N MET A 6 -2.05 15.96 19.89
CA MET A 6 -2.85 14.96 19.18
C MET A 6 -1.95 13.90 18.56
N THR A 7 -2.25 12.65 18.86
CA THR A 7 -1.70 11.48 18.17
C THR A 7 -2.36 11.29 16.81
N ARG A 8 -1.79 10.41 15.96
CA ARG A 8 -2.42 10.03 14.69
C ARG A 8 -3.84 9.49 14.88
N LYS A 9 -4.06 8.74 15.96
CA LYS A 9 -5.38 8.21 16.32
C LYS A 9 -6.36 9.34 16.62
N ASP A 10 -5.94 10.34 17.40
CA ASP A 10 -6.78 11.49 17.71
C ASP A 10 -7.20 12.26 16.45
N CYS A 11 -6.31 12.38 15.46
CA CYS A 11 -6.66 12.98 14.16
C CYS A 11 -7.72 12.16 13.41
N LEU A 12 -7.61 10.83 13.41
CA LEU A 12 -8.57 9.95 12.75
C LEU A 12 -9.93 9.96 13.46
N ASP A 13 -9.92 9.97 14.79
CA ASP A 13 -11.13 10.04 15.61
C ASP A 13 -11.83 11.39 15.44
N TRP A 14 -11.06 12.49 15.34
CA TRP A 14 -11.58 13.82 15.02
C TRP A 14 -12.22 13.86 13.63
N LEU A 15 -11.57 13.30 12.60
CA LEU A 15 -12.14 13.24 11.25
C LEU A 15 -13.46 12.46 11.24
N LYS A 16 -13.48 11.31 11.91
CA LYS A 16 -14.66 10.46 12.03
C LYS A 16 -15.81 11.17 12.74
N SER A 17 -15.54 11.88 13.84
CA SER A 17 -16.58 12.61 14.60
C SER A 17 -17.19 13.78 13.82
N HIS A 18 -16.48 14.30 12.82
CA HIS A 18 -16.96 15.36 11.93
C HIS A 18 -17.53 14.82 10.60
N GLY A 19 -17.66 13.50 10.45
CA GLY A 19 -18.22 12.88 9.25
C GLY A 19 -17.29 12.88 8.03
N TYR A 20 -16.00 13.16 8.21
CA TYR A 20 -15.03 13.08 7.12
C TYR A 20 -14.60 11.62 6.87
N PRO A 21 -14.37 11.23 5.61
CA PRO A 21 -13.82 9.92 5.30
C PRO A 21 -12.38 9.80 5.81
N LYS A 22 -11.94 8.57 6.08
CA LYS A 22 -10.54 8.30 6.39
C LYS A 22 -9.68 8.68 5.18
N PRO A 23 -8.69 9.58 5.32
CA PRO A 23 -7.87 9.98 4.20
C PRO A 23 -7.07 8.78 3.68
N PRO A 24 -6.93 8.63 2.36
CA PRO A 24 -6.08 7.60 1.79
C PRO A 24 -4.61 7.82 2.19
N LYS A 25 -3.79 6.76 2.12
CA LYS A 25 -2.33 6.93 2.28
C LYS A 25 -1.80 7.80 1.15
N SER A 26 -0.93 8.76 1.48
CA SER A 26 -0.28 9.67 0.52
C SER A 26 0.98 9.06 -0.14
N ALA A 27 1.00 7.75 -0.36
CA ALA A 27 2.15 7.07 -0.95
C ALA A 27 2.20 7.31 -2.47
N CYS A 28 3.40 7.39 -3.05
CA CYS A 28 3.57 7.52 -4.50
C CYS A 28 3.13 6.25 -5.24
N ILE A 29 2.79 6.36 -6.53
CA ILE A 29 2.30 5.24 -7.35
C ILE A 29 3.27 4.05 -7.31
N GLY A 30 4.57 4.29 -7.50
CA GLY A 30 5.62 3.26 -7.45
C GLY A 30 6.23 3.01 -6.07
N CYS A 31 5.49 3.20 -4.97
CA CYS A 31 6.04 2.97 -3.63
C CYS A 31 6.16 1.45 -3.35
N PRO A 32 7.34 0.91 -3.02
CA PRO A 32 7.48 -0.52 -2.68
C PRO A 32 6.83 -0.88 -1.33
N PHE A 33 6.34 0.10 -0.55
CA PHE A 33 5.68 -0.10 0.74
C PHE A 33 4.15 -0.14 0.69
N HIS A 34 3.58 -0.24 -0.52
CA HIS A 34 2.16 -0.52 -0.68
C HIS A 34 1.83 -1.93 -0.17
N SER A 35 0.67 -2.09 0.45
CA SER A 35 0.14 -3.41 0.82
C SER A 35 -0.61 -4.04 -0.35
N ASP A 36 -0.80 -5.36 -0.32
CA ASP A 36 -1.56 -6.11 -1.32
C ASP A 36 -2.97 -5.54 -1.50
N ALA A 37 -3.59 -5.06 -0.40
CA ALA A 37 -4.89 -4.38 -0.45
C ALA A 37 -4.83 -3.04 -1.21
N MET A 38 -3.74 -2.28 -1.08
CA MET A 38 -3.57 -1.02 -1.81
C MET A 38 -3.31 -1.28 -3.30
N TRP A 39 -2.47 -2.26 -3.62
CA TRP A 39 -2.25 -2.71 -5.00
C TRP A 39 -3.54 -3.20 -5.66
N ARG A 40 -4.31 -4.02 -4.95
CA ARG A 40 -5.62 -4.49 -5.42
C ARG A 40 -6.62 -3.35 -5.61
N SER A 41 -6.67 -2.41 -4.67
CA SER A 41 -7.54 -1.23 -4.78
C SER A 41 -7.18 -0.39 -6.00
N MET A 42 -5.88 -0.13 -6.21
CA MET A 42 -5.38 0.57 -7.40
C MET A 42 -5.77 -0.19 -8.67
N ARG A 43 -5.48 -1.49 -8.75
CA ARG A 43 -5.84 -2.36 -9.87
C ARG A 43 -7.34 -2.35 -10.22
N ASN A 44 -8.20 -2.29 -9.20
CA ASN A 44 -9.65 -2.42 -9.38
C ASN A 44 -10.36 -1.08 -9.59
N ASN A 45 -9.85 0.00 -8.99
CA ASN A 45 -10.53 1.31 -8.93
C ASN A 45 -9.82 2.39 -9.76
N ASP A 46 -8.55 2.22 -10.11
CA ASP A 46 -7.75 3.19 -10.87
C ASP A 46 -6.78 2.46 -11.83
N ARG A 47 -7.32 2.02 -12.98
CA ARG A 47 -6.55 1.27 -13.98
C ARG A 47 -5.35 2.06 -14.51
N ALA A 48 -5.48 3.37 -14.68
CA ALA A 48 -4.39 4.19 -15.19
C ALA A 48 -3.20 4.22 -14.22
N ALA A 49 -3.47 4.47 -12.92
CA ALA A 49 -2.41 4.41 -11.91
C ALA A 49 -1.80 3.02 -11.77
N TRP A 50 -2.61 1.96 -11.95
CA TRP A 50 -2.11 0.58 -11.96
C TRP A 50 -1.14 0.32 -13.11
N ASP A 51 -1.50 0.73 -14.33
CA ASP A 51 -0.65 0.53 -15.51
C ASP A 51 0.66 1.32 -15.36
N ASP A 52 0.60 2.56 -14.85
CA ASP A 52 1.79 3.35 -14.50
C ASP A 52 2.67 2.65 -13.45
N ALA A 53 2.07 2.03 -12.42
CA ALA A 53 2.82 1.29 -11.41
C ALA A 53 3.54 0.06 -11.99
N VAL A 54 2.89 -0.67 -12.90
CA VAL A 54 3.49 -1.82 -13.61
C VAL A 54 4.65 -1.37 -14.50
N GLU A 55 4.50 -0.24 -15.19
CA GLU A 55 5.60 0.34 -15.98
C GLU A 55 6.77 0.79 -15.11
N VAL A 56 6.52 1.38 -13.94
CA VAL A 56 7.57 1.69 -12.97
C VAL A 56 8.28 0.42 -12.50
N ASP A 57 7.54 -0.64 -12.14
CA ASP A 57 8.12 -1.93 -11.73
C ASP A 57 9.05 -2.51 -12.80
N ARG A 58 8.63 -2.46 -14.07
CA ARG A 58 9.46 -2.89 -15.21
C ARG A 58 10.70 -2.01 -15.38
N ALA A 59 10.55 -0.69 -15.27
CA ALA A 59 11.64 0.26 -15.48
C ALA A 59 12.74 0.16 -14.42
N ILE A 60 12.39 -0.10 -13.15
CA ILE A 60 13.37 -0.20 -12.06
C ILE A 60 14.13 -1.54 -12.04
N ARG A 61 13.63 -2.55 -12.76
CA ARG A 61 14.04 -3.95 -12.62
C ARG A 61 15.54 -4.17 -12.64
N THR A 62 16.23 -3.53 -13.57
CA THR A 62 17.69 -3.62 -13.72
C THR A 62 18.37 -2.24 -13.68
N GLY A 63 17.58 -1.19 -13.45
CA GLY A 63 18.01 0.22 -13.61
C GLY A 63 18.55 0.89 -12.35
N LEU A 64 18.52 0.22 -11.19
CA LEU A 64 18.94 0.81 -9.92
C LEU A 64 20.45 0.68 -9.72
N ARG A 65 21.14 1.83 -9.83
CA ARG A 65 22.60 1.92 -9.67
C ARG A 65 23.03 1.37 -8.31
N GLY A 66 23.94 0.39 -8.33
CA GLY A 66 24.53 -0.19 -7.11
C GLY A 66 23.81 -1.44 -6.59
N ILE A 67 22.70 -1.84 -7.21
CA ILE A 67 22.05 -3.12 -6.91
C ILE A 67 22.52 -4.17 -7.92
N ARG A 68 22.87 -5.37 -7.42
CA ARG A 68 23.16 -6.55 -8.25
C ARG A 68 21.94 -7.46 -8.19
N GLY A 69 21.26 -7.64 -9.32
CA GLY A 69 20.05 -8.46 -9.43
C GLY A 69 18.84 -7.66 -9.89
N GLU A 70 17.71 -8.36 -9.99
CA GLU A 70 16.43 -7.76 -10.35
C GLU A 70 15.73 -7.16 -9.12
N VAL A 71 15.05 -6.04 -9.32
CA VAL A 71 14.28 -5.33 -8.27
C VAL A 71 12.81 -5.31 -8.64
N PHE A 72 11.96 -5.49 -7.63
CA PHE A 72 10.51 -5.54 -7.78
C PHE A 72 9.86 -4.61 -6.76
N LEU A 73 8.73 -4.01 -7.13
CA LEU A 73 7.90 -3.23 -6.21
C LEU A 73 7.13 -4.12 -5.24
N HIS A 74 6.75 -5.32 -5.67
CA HIS A 74 6.02 -6.25 -4.81
C HIS A 74 6.96 -7.00 -3.87
N ARG A 75 6.58 -7.12 -2.60
CA ARG A 75 7.38 -7.76 -1.53
C ARG A 75 7.75 -9.22 -1.81
N SER A 76 7.01 -9.92 -2.67
CA SER A 76 7.30 -11.32 -3.03
C SER A 76 8.44 -11.46 -4.03
N GLY A 77 8.98 -10.36 -4.56
CA GLY A 77 10.07 -10.40 -5.53
C GLY A 77 9.66 -10.95 -6.89
N VAL A 78 8.41 -10.67 -7.31
CA VAL A 78 7.87 -11.04 -8.62
C VAL A 78 7.33 -9.79 -9.33
N PRO A 79 7.17 -9.81 -10.66
CA PRO A 79 6.57 -8.70 -11.41
C PRO A 79 5.22 -8.30 -10.81
N LEU A 80 4.94 -7.00 -10.73
CA LEU A 80 3.72 -6.50 -10.08
C LEU A 80 2.43 -7.03 -10.74
N ASP A 81 2.46 -7.25 -12.06
CA ASP A 81 1.38 -7.83 -12.85
C ASP A 81 1.21 -9.35 -12.66
N GLU A 82 2.21 -10.03 -12.10
CA GLU A 82 2.18 -11.47 -11.76
C GLU A 82 1.96 -11.73 -10.27
N ALA A 83 2.01 -10.68 -9.44
CA ALA A 83 1.88 -10.80 -8.00
C ALA A 83 0.51 -11.34 -7.58
N ASP A 84 0.52 -12.30 -6.64
CA ASP A 84 -0.71 -12.77 -6.01
C ASP A 84 -1.25 -11.70 -5.06
N LEU A 85 -2.31 -11.03 -5.50
CA LEU A 85 -3.05 -10.05 -4.73
C LEU A 85 -4.38 -10.61 -4.24
N SER A 86 -4.52 -11.90 -3.98
CA SER A 86 -5.70 -12.47 -3.34
C SER A 86 -5.75 -12.16 -1.83
N THR A 87 -6.90 -12.35 -1.20
CA THR A 87 -7.12 -12.20 0.25
C THR A 87 -7.34 -13.55 0.91
N ALA A 88 -7.17 -13.62 2.23
CA ALA A 88 -7.53 -14.81 3.00
C ALA A 88 -9.01 -15.23 2.79
N ALA A 89 -9.90 -14.26 2.59
CA ALA A 89 -11.31 -14.50 2.25
C ALA A 89 -11.47 -15.18 0.89
N ASP A 90 -10.66 -14.83 -0.11
CA ASP A 90 -10.63 -15.50 -1.42
C ASP A 90 -10.20 -16.97 -1.29
N HIS A 91 -9.43 -17.29 -0.24
CA HIS A 91 -9.01 -18.65 0.11
C HIS A 91 -9.93 -19.33 1.16
N GLY A 92 -11.09 -18.73 1.46
CA GLY A 92 -12.11 -19.31 2.34
C GLY A 92 -11.88 -19.10 3.85
N GLN A 93 -10.91 -18.27 4.23
CA GLN A 93 -10.65 -17.93 5.63
C GLN A 93 -11.31 -16.59 6.01
N LEU A 94 -12.05 -16.59 7.13
CA LEU A 94 -12.65 -15.37 7.66
C LEU A 94 -11.56 -14.38 8.11
N ASP A 95 -11.69 -13.13 7.67
CA ASP A 95 -10.80 -12.05 8.08
C ASP A 95 -11.15 -11.60 9.51
N LEU A 96 -10.46 -12.19 10.49
CA LEU A 96 -10.67 -11.93 11.91
C LEU A 96 -9.96 -10.65 12.40
N TRP A 97 -9.05 -10.07 11.60
CA TRP A 97 -8.24 -8.91 11.98
C TRP A 97 -8.01 -7.91 10.82
N PRO A 98 -9.04 -7.17 10.38
CA PRO A 98 -8.96 -6.28 9.21
C PRO A 98 -8.02 -5.06 9.34
N ASN A 99 -7.35 -4.87 10.49
CA ASN A 99 -6.55 -3.69 10.82
C ASN A 99 -5.06 -3.96 11.09
N GLU A 100 -4.52 -5.14 10.76
CA GLU A 100 -3.15 -5.51 11.16
C GLU A 100 -2.02 -4.68 10.50
N CYS A 101 -2.35 -3.71 9.63
CA CYS A 101 -1.36 -2.86 8.98
C CYS A 101 -1.64 -1.36 9.14
N GLU A 102 -1.74 -0.90 10.40
CA GLU A 102 -1.80 0.53 10.74
C GLU A 102 -0.47 1.30 10.56
N GLY A 103 0.59 0.64 10.08
CA GLY A 103 1.82 1.32 9.68
C GLY A 103 2.62 1.90 10.84
N MET A 104 2.78 1.12 11.92
CA MET A 104 3.78 1.40 12.93
C MET A 104 5.14 0.88 12.45
N CYS A 105 5.98 1.77 11.93
CA CYS A 105 7.42 1.51 11.90
C CYS A 105 7.92 1.76 13.33
N GLY A 106 8.15 0.68 14.06
CA GLY A 106 8.69 0.73 15.41
C GLY A 106 10.17 1.14 15.41
N LEU A 107 10.48 2.11 16.25
CA LEU A 107 11.64 2.06 17.14
C LEU A 107 11.12 2.13 18.57
#